data_AF-A0A7Y4S8Z3-F1
#
_entry.id   AF-A0A7Y4S8Z3-F1
#
_cell.length_a   1.000
_cell.length_b   1.000
_cell.length_c   1.000
_cell.angle_alpha   90.00
_cell.angle_beta   90.00
_cell.angle_gamma   90.00
#
_symmetry.space_group_name_H-M   'P 1'
#
loop_
_entity.id
_entity.type
_entity.pdbx_description
1 polymer ?
#
loop_
_entity_poly.entity_id
_entity_poly.type
_entity_poly.pdbx_seq_one_letter_code
_entity_poly.pdbx_strand_id
1 'polypeptide(L)'
;MSSSTLRTLTTPKRALFTCFLLTIGIGYIMALLYLFLVDFDPHQKMGMNASEGISMKYGGQQGKTRLEAALRGSMSDRLDPGDKQEIIQWIRGGATANGYEKVKPNFEKNCMACHSAKSGLPVPPLTSFEEVRKVTQIDTGASLSQLARVSHVHLFGIGIIFLLTGAIFALSGVSEKLRLVIIILPYVTIWADIGAWWITKYQPVFAYVVLIGGGFMGLALALQILISLWEMWFKNVKLIPADVQRET
;
A
#
# COMPACT_ATOMS: atom_id res chain seq x y z
N MET A 1 30.95 14.44 -26.28
CA MET A 1 30.79 13.86 -24.92
C MET A 1 30.04 12.55 -25.05
N SER A 2 30.65 11.41 -24.74
CA SER A 2 29.96 10.11 -24.81
C SER A 2 28.85 10.08 -23.76
N SER A 3 27.60 10.08 -24.20
CA SER A 3 26.45 9.99 -23.30
C SER A 3 26.51 8.65 -22.56
N SER A 4 26.62 8.69 -21.23
CA SER A 4 26.67 7.48 -20.41
C SER A 4 25.32 6.76 -20.50
N THR A 5 25.30 5.54 -21.05
CA THR A 5 24.11 4.70 -21.12
C THR A 5 24.20 3.54 -20.12
N LEU A 6 23.07 2.88 -19.81
CA LEU A 6 23.06 1.69 -18.95
C LEU A 6 24.03 0.60 -19.43
N ARG A 7 24.24 0.49 -20.74
CA ARG A 7 25.14 -0.50 -21.33
C ARG A 7 26.61 -0.16 -21.09
N THR A 8 26.97 1.12 -21.04
CA THR A 8 28.37 1.56 -20.89
C THR A 8 28.77 1.82 -19.43
N LEU A 9 27.93 1.43 -18.46
CA LEU A 9 28.23 1.62 -17.04
C LEU A 9 29.44 0.78 -16.59
N THR A 10 30.27 1.35 -15.71
CA THR A 10 31.33 0.62 -15.00
C THR A 10 30.74 -0.44 -14.08
N THR A 11 31.50 -1.49 -13.79
CA THR A 11 31.07 -2.60 -12.92
C THR A 11 30.54 -2.14 -11.55
N PRO A 12 31.18 -1.19 -10.83
CA PRO A 12 30.65 -0.71 -9.56
C PRO A 12 29.28 -0.03 -9.68
N LYS A 13 29.05 0.76 -10.73
CA LYS A 13 27.75 1.42 -10.96
C LYS A 13 26.68 0.40 -11.33
N ARG A 14 27.00 -0.59 -12.17
CA ARG A 14 26.07 -1.68 -12.50
C ARG A 14 25.67 -2.47 -11.25
N ALA A 15 26.62 -2.82 -10.40
CA ALA A 15 26.36 -3.53 -9.16
C ALA A 15 25.46 -2.70 -8.23
N LEU A 16 25.79 -1.42 -8.00
CA LEU A 16 24.99 -0.51 -7.18
C LEU A 16 23.55 -0.40 -7.67
N PHE A 17 23.35 -0.11 -8.96
CA PHE A 17 22.00 0.03 -9.53
C PHE A 17 21.24 -1.30 -9.49
N THR A 18 21.91 -2.43 -9.72
CA THR A 18 21.28 -3.75 -9.63
C THR A 18 20.79 -4.04 -8.21
N CYS A 19 21.63 -3.84 -7.20
CA CYS A 19 21.23 -4.04 -5.80
C CYS A 19 20.06 -3.13 -5.41
N PHE A 20 20.11 -1.86 -5.81
CA PHE A 20 19.02 -0.92 -5.56
C PHE A 20 17.70 -1.37 -6.22
N LEU A 21 17.72 -1.64 -7.54
CA LEU A 21 16.52 -2.04 -8.29
C LEU A 21 15.92 -3.35 -7.78
N LEU A 22 16.74 -4.34 -7.43
CA LEU A 22 16.26 -5.59 -6.83
C LEU A 22 15.65 -5.37 -5.45
N THR A 23 16.27 -4.53 -4.61
CA THR A 23 15.72 -4.20 -3.28
C THR A 23 14.37 -3.51 -3.41
N ILE A 24 14.23 -2.54 -4.31
CA ILE A 24 12.95 -1.88 -4.60
C ILE A 24 11.92 -2.88 -5.15
N GLY A 25 12.31 -3.75 -6.07
CA GLY A 25 11.42 -4.77 -6.64
C GLY A 25 10.89 -5.76 -5.58
N ILE A 26 11.77 -6.27 -4.71
CA ILE A 26 11.40 -7.16 -3.60
C ILE A 26 10.49 -6.41 -2.62
N GLY A 27 10.83 -5.17 -2.26
CA GLY A 27 10.01 -4.33 -1.40
C GLY A 27 8.61 -4.09 -1.96
N TYR A 28 8.49 -3.88 -3.27
CA TYR A 28 7.19 -3.72 -3.93
C TYR A 28 6.36 -5.02 -3.89
N ILE A 29 6.97 -6.18 -4.12
CA ILE A 29 6.29 -7.49 -3.97
C ILE A 29 5.80 -7.69 -2.54
N MET A 30 6.62 -7.35 -1.53
CA MET A 30 6.21 -7.44 -0.13
C MET A 30 5.06 -6.47 0.20
N ALA A 31 5.05 -5.28 -0.38
CA ALA A 31 3.94 -4.34 -0.24
C ALA A 31 2.63 -4.89 -0.85
N LEU A 32 2.70 -5.54 -2.02
CA LEU A 32 1.55 -6.21 -2.63
C LEU A 32 1.05 -7.39 -1.79
N LEU A 33 1.96 -8.20 -1.23
CA LEU A 33 1.60 -9.28 -0.32
C LEU A 33 0.92 -8.76 0.94
N TYR A 34 1.47 -7.69 1.54
CA TYR A 34 0.88 -7.05 2.70
C TYR A 34 -0.53 -6.50 2.39
N LEU A 35 -0.69 -5.81 1.26
CA LEU A 35 -1.99 -5.33 0.78
C LEU A 35 -2.98 -6.48 0.59
N PHE A 36 -2.53 -7.59 0.02
CA PHE A 36 -3.36 -8.76 -0.18
C PHE A 36 -3.85 -9.34 1.15
N LEU A 37 -2.94 -9.54 2.11
CA LEU A 37 -3.25 -10.15 3.41
C LEU A 37 -4.10 -9.25 4.31
N VAL A 38 -3.90 -7.93 4.26
CA VAL A 38 -4.54 -7.00 5.20
C VAL A 38 -5.82 -6.38 4.65
N ASP A 39 -5.91 -6.21 3.33
CA ASP A 39 -7.08 -5.60 2.70
C ASP A 39 -7.85 -6.60 1.81
N PHE A 40 -7.22 -7.25 0.83
CA PHE A 40 -7.98 -8.05 -0.14
C PHE A 40 -8.59 -9.32 0.43
N ASP A 41 -7.81 -10.19 1.10
CA ASP A 41 -8.29 -11.46 1.65
C ASP A 41 -9.44 -11.27 2.66
N PRO A 42 -9.35 -10.34 3.64
CA PRO A 42 -10.45 -10.06 4.54
C PRO A 42 -11.71 -9.53 3.84
N HIS A 43 -11.57 -8.68 2.81
CA HIS A 43 -12.72 -8.19 2.04
C HIS A 43 -13.36 -9.29 1.18
N GLN A 44 -12.56 -10.16 0.58
CA GLN A 44 -13.06 -11.32 -0.18
C GLN A 44 -13.83 -12.29 0.71
N LYS A 45 -13.36 -12.55 1.94
CA LYS A 45 -14.09 -13.35 2.94
C LYS A 45 -15.44 -12.75 3.32
N MET A 46 -15.63 -11.43 3.15
CA MET A 46 -16.91 -10.75 3.31
C MET A 46 -17.77 -10.74 2.04
N GLY A 47 -17.35 -11.42 0.97
CA GLY A 47 -18.04 -11.45 -0.32
C GLY A 47 -17.88 -10.18 -1.15
N MET A 48 -16.91 -9.32 -0.81
CA MET A 48 -16.67 -8.06 -1.51
C MET A 48 -15.64 -8.22 -2.62
N ASN A 49 -15.84 -7.48 -3.71
CA ASN A 49 -14.78 -7.28 -4.71
C ASN A 49 -13.77 -6.21 -4.26
N ALA A 50 -12.68 -6.06 -5.02
CA ALA A 50 -11.61 -5.12 -4.70
C ALA A 50 -12.08 -3.67 -4.54
N SER A 51 -12.97 -3.20 -5.44
CA SER A 51 -13.47 -1.83 -5.42
C SER A 51 -14.37 -1.59 -4.20
N GLU A 52 -15.23 -2.54 -3.84
CA GLU A 52 -16.08 -2.48 -2.66
C GLU A 52 -15.27 -2.45 -1.37
N GLY A 53 -14.21 -3.26 -1.29
CA GLY A 53 -13.26 -3.25 -0.17
C GLY A 53 -12.56 -1.89 -0.02
N ILE A 54 -12.10 -1.31 -1.13
CA ILE A 54 -11.51 0.04 -1.16
C ILE A 54 -12.55 1.09 -0.72
N SER A 55 -13.76 1.05 -1.27
CA SER A 55 -14.85 1.98 -0.90
C SER A 55 -15.15 1.90 0.59
N MET A 56 -15.24 0.70 1.16
CA MET A 56 -15.47 0.51 2.58
C MET A 56 -14.29 1.01 3.43
N LYS A 57 -13.04 0.77 3.01
CA LYS A 57 -11.84 1.24 3.73
C LYS A 57 -11.81 2.77 3.88
N TYR A 58 -12.14 3.50 2.81
CA TYR A 58 -12.05 4.96 2.80
C TYR A 58 -13.35 5.66 3.21
N GLY A 59 -14.51 5.13 2.81
CA GLY A 59 -15.85 5.66 3.10
C GLY A 59 -16.53 5.10 4.34
N GLY A 60 -16.03 3.99 4.88
CA GLY A 60 -16.63 3.29 6.01
C GLY A 60 -17.80 2.41 5.63
N GLN A 61 -18.33 1.69 6.63
CA GLN A 61 -19.48 0.82 6.46
C GLN A 61 -20.77 1.48 6.97
N GLN A 62 -21.70 1.80 6.06
CA GLN A 62 -22.94 2.49 6.42
C GLN A 62 -23.73 1.76 7.51
N GLY A 63 -24.08 2.51 8.56
CA GLY A 63 -24.90 2.03 9.67
C GLY A 63 -24.24 1.03 10.62
N LYS A 64 -22.96 0.69 10.42
CA LYS A 64 -22.20 -0.20 11.31
C LYS A 64 -21.14 0.58 12.06
N THR A 65 -20.78 0.08 13.23
CA THR A 65 -19.72 0.69 14.04
C THR A 65 -18.35 0.23 13.56
N ARG A 66 -17.31 1.02 13.87
CA ARG A 66 -15.93 0.66 13.51
C ARG A 66 -15.50 -0.69 14.09
N LEU A 67 -15.95 -1.03 15.29
CA LEU A 67 -15.70 -2.31 15.92
C LEU A 67 -16.45 -3.45 15.23
N GLU A 68 -17.73 -3.28 14.87
CA GLU A 68 -18.45 -4.31 14.11
C GLU A 68 -17.83 -4.53 12.72
N ALA A 69 -17.42 -3.46 12.03
CA ALA A 69 -16.73 -3.56 10.75
C ALA A 69 -15.40 -4.31 10.89
N ALA A 70 -14.58 -4.00 11.90
CA ALA A 70 -13.32 -4.69 12.16
C ALA A 70 -13.53 -6.18 12.49
N LEU A 71 -14.49 -6.51 13.35
CA LEU A 71 -14.83 -7.89 13.70
C LEU A 71 -15.33 -8.69 12.49
N ARG A 72 -15.96 -8.04 11.51
CA ARG A 72 -16.39 -8.70 10.27
C ARG A 72 -15.25 -8.82 9.24
N GLY A 73 -14.25 -7.95 9.30
CA GLY A 73 -13.14 -7.90 8.35
C GLY A 73 -11.80 -8.27 8.95
N SER A 74 -10.92 -7.29 9.18
CA SER A 74 -9.52 -7.52 9.52
C SER A 74 -9.29 -8.32 10.81
N MET A 75 -10.25 -8.30 11.75
CA MET A 75 -10.22 -9.06 13.00
C MET A 75 -11.16 -10.28 12.99
N SER A 76 -11.64 -10.69 11.81
CA SER A 76 -12.65 -11.76 11.68
C SER A 76 -12.21 -13.11 12.24
N ASP A 77 -10.92 -13.42 12.12
CA ASP A 77 -10.30 -14.69 12.51
C ASP A 77 -9.64 -14.61 13.92
N ARG A 78 -9.85 -13.52 14.67
CA ARG A 78 -9.18 -13.29 15.98
C ARG A 78 -10.03 -13.67 17.19
N LEU A 79 -11.29 -14.05 16.98
CA LEU A 79 -12.23 -14.40 18.04
C LEU A 79 -13.00 -15.66 17.67
N ASP A 80 -13.37 -16.44 18.69
CA ASP A 80 -14.32 -17.54 18.55
C ASP A 80 -15.68 -17.00 18.03
N PRO A 81 -16.41 -17.77 17.20
CA PRO A 81 -17.68 -17.32 16.63
C PRO A 81 -18.73 -16.89 17.67
N GLY A 82 -18.74 -17.53 18.84
CA GLY A 82 -19.64 -17.20 19.96
C GLY A 82 -19.33 -15.83 20.56
N ASP A 83 -18.10 -15.64 21.04
CA ASP A 83 -17.61 -14.37 21.62
C ASP A 83 -17.85 -13.19 20.65
N LYS A 84 -17.59 -13.41 19.36
CA LYS A 84 -17.83 -12.44 18.29
C LYS A 84 -19.30 -12.06 18.15
N GLN A 85 -20.22 -13.04 18.19
CA GLN A 85 -21.65 -12.77 18.07
C GLN A 85 -22.18 -11.98 19.27
N GLU A 86 -21.75 -12.30 20.49
CA GLU A 86 -22.15 -11.56 21.69
C GLU A 86 -21.73 -10.09 21.63
N ILE A 87 -20.48 -9.82 21.22
CA ILE A 87 -19.98 -8.45 21.06
C ILE A 87 -20.80 -7.72 19.97
N ILE A 88 -21.07 -8.36 18.83
CA ILE A 88 -21.87 -7.75 17.75
C ILE A 88 -23.31 -7.45 18.22
N GLN A 89 -23.94 -8.35 18.97
CA GLN A 89 -25.29 -8.11 19.51
C GLN A 89 -25.31 -6.93 20.48
N TRP A 90 -24.32 -6.84 21.37
CA TRP A 90 -24.16 -5.70 22.27
C TRP A 90 -23.96 -4.38 21.51
N ILE A 91 -23.12 -4.38 20.47
CA ILE A 91 -22.90 -3.21 19.60
C ILE A 91 -24.23 -2.76 18.97
N ARG A 92 -24.99 -3.70 18.39
CA ARG A 92 -26.29 -3.41 17.75
C ARG A 92 -27.35 -2.95 18.74
N GLY A 93 -27.24 -3.36 20.01
CA GLY A 93 -28.03 -2.85 21.13
C GLY A 93 -27.63 -1.45 21.61
N GLY A 94 -26.78 -0.73 20.88
CA GLY A 94 -26.38 0.65 21.19
C GLY A 94 -25.10 0.77 22.02
N ALA A 95 -24.34 -0.32 22.20
CA ALA A 95 -23.07 -0.35 22.92
C ALA A 95 -23.14 0.33 24.31
N THR A 96 -24.19 0.03 25.07
CA THR A 96 -24.46 0.66 26.38
C THR A 96 -23.46 0.19 27.45
N ALA A 97 -23.20 1.06 28.44
CA ALA A 97 -22.30 0.75 29.57
C ALA A 97 -22.78 -0.48 30.37
N ASN A 98 -24.09 -0.57 30.63
CA ASN A 98 -24.66 -1.73 31.34
C ASN A 98 -24.49 -3.04 30.55
N GLY A 99 -24.55 -2.98 29.23
CA GLY A 99 -24.29 -4.15 28.38
C GLY A 99 -22.80 -4.51 28.30
N TYR A 100 -21.90 -3.54 28.48
CA TYR A 100 -20.46 -3.74 28.37
C TYR A 100 -19.95 -4.74 29.41
N GLU A 101 -20.44 -4.69 30.65
CA GLU A 101 -20.02 -5.62 31.71
C GLU A 101 -20.22 -7.09 31.33
N LYS A 102 -21.21 -7.40 30.48
CA LYS A 102 -21.46 -8.78 29.99
C LYS A 102 -20.45 -9.24 28.95
N VAL A 103 -19.97 -8.32 28.10
CA VAL A 103 -19.05 -8.64 27.01
C VAL A 103 -17.58 -8.34 27.36
N LYS A 104 -17.33 -7.64 28.48
CA LYS A 104 -16.00 -7.28 28.99
C LYS A 104 -15.06 -8.49 29.09
N PRO A 105 -15.48 -9.68 29.58
CA PRO A 105 -14.61 -10.86 29.57
C PRO A 105 -14.12 -11.24 28.17
N ASN A 106 -14.93 -11.03 27.13
CA ASN A 106 -14.55 -11.35 25.75
C ASN A 106 -13.46 -10.39 25.25
N PHE A 107 -13.46 -9.13 25.69
CA PHE A 107 -12.38 -8.18 25.40
C PHE A 107 -11.10 -8.51 26.16
N GLU A 108 -11.21 -8.86 27.45
CA GLU A 108 -10.08 -9.25 28.30
C GLU A 108 -9.37 -10.48 27.75
N LYS A 109 -10.15 -11.50 27.36
CA LYS A 109 -9.67 -12.76 26.80
C LYS A 109 -9.04 -12.59 25.42
N ASN A 110 -9.70 -11.88 24.50
CA ASN A 110 -9.36 -11.94 23.07
C ASN A 110 -8.71 -10.68 22.50
N CYS A 111 -8.87 -9.51 23.13
CA CYS A 111 -8.51 -8.22 22.52
C CYS A 111 -7.33 -7.54 23.23
N MET A 112 -7.31 -7.52 24.57
CA MET A 112 -6.41 -6.65 25.35
C MET A 112 -4.92 -6.99 25.22
N ALA A 113 -4.57 -8.22 24.80
CA ALA A 113 -3.19 -8.62 24.53
C ALA A 113 -2.52 -7.71 23.48
N CYS A 114 -3.25 -7.34 22.42
CA CYS A 114 -2.79 -6.42 21.39
C CYS A 114 -3.39 -5.02 21.54
N HIS A 115 -4.61 -4.90 22.03
CA HIS A 115 -5.33 -3.63 22.20
C HIS A 115 -5.15 -3.05 23.61
N SER A 116 -3.91 -2.89 24.04
CA SER A 116 -3.54 -2.19 25.28
C SER A 116 -2.34 -1.30 25.06
N ALA A 117 -2.23 -0.22 25.84
CA ALA A 117 -1.10 0.70 25.78
C ALA A 117 0.25 0.00 26.01
N LYS A 118 0.25 -1.09 26.79
CA LYS A 118 1.45 -1.90 27.09
C LYS A 118 1.98 -2.67 25.88
N SER A 119 1.15 -2.95 24.88
CA SER A 119 1.56 -3.70 23.68
C SER A 119 2.53 -2.92 22.78
N GLY A 120 2.54 -1.58 22.86
CA GLY A 120 3.30 -0.70 21.97
C GLY A 120 2.82 -0.69 20.51
N LEU A 121 1.74 -1.41 20.18
CA LEU A 121 1.18 -1.45 18.83
C LEU A 121 0.37 -0.17 18.54
N PRO A 122 0.40 0.36 17.30
CA PRO A 122 -0.36 1.54 16.91
C PRO A 122 -1.85 1.21 16.66
N VAL A 123 -2.50 0.53 17.61
CA VAL A 123 -3.91 0.11 17.58
C VAL A 123 -4.67 0.77 18.73
N PRO A 124 -5.99 1.04 18.58
CA PRO A 124 -6.77 1.67 19.65
C PRO A 124 -6.82 0.75 20.88
N PRO A 125 -6.59 1.25 22.09
CA PRO A 125 -6.75 0.45 23.30
C PRO A 125 -8.23 0.06 23.47
N LEU A 126 -8.48 -1.11 24.06
CA LEU A 126 -9.81 -1.66 24.32
C LEU A 126 -9.90 -2.18 25.77
N THR A 127 -9.25 -1.48 26.71
CA THR A 127 -9.10 -1.92 28.11
C THR A 127 -10.20 -1.38 29.04
N SER A 128 -10.98 -0.41 28.57
CA SER A 128 -12.08 0.20 29.33
C SER A 128 -13.28 0.50 28.44
N PHE A 129 -14.46 0.66 29.05
CA PHE A 129 -15.67 1.04 28.33
C PHE A 129 -15.49 2.33 27.52
N GLU A 130 -14.85 3.36 28.08
CA GLU A 130 -14.64 4.63 27.38
C GLU A 130 -13.74 4.50 26.15
N GLU A 131 -12.78 3.58 26.18
CA GLU A 131 -11.94 3.28 25.02
C GLU A 131 -12.71 2.49 23.96
N VAL A 132 -13.46 1.47 24.37
CA VAL A 132 -14.30 0.67 23.47
C VAL A 132 -15.40 1.55 22.84
N ARG A 133 -15.98 2.48 23.60
CA ARG A 133 -17.01 3.42 23.12
C ARG A 133 -16.53 4.31 21.96
N LYS A 134 -15.22 4.59 21.89
CA LYS A 134 -14.64 5.35 20.77
C LYS A 134 -14.61 4.55 19.47
N VAL A 135 -14.49 3.22 19.56
CA VAL A 135 -14.50 2.33 18.38
C VAL A 135 -15.87 1.73 18.10
N THR A 136 -16.86 1.90 18.97
CA THR A 136 -18.26 1.59 18.67
C THR A 136 -19.02 2.76 18.05
N GLN A 137 -18.33 3.84 17.66
CA GLN A 137 -18.90 4.88 16.82
C GLN A 137 -19.13 4.39 15.39
N ILE A 138 -20.05 5.04 14.67
CA ILE A 138 -20.34 4.75 13.26
C ILE A 138 -19.03 4.79 12.46
N ASP A 139 -18.83 3.76 11.65
CA ASP A 139 -17.66 3.67 10.78
C ASP A 139 -17.80 4.66 9.63
N THR A 140 -17.01 5.72 9.69
CA THR A 140 -16.89 6.71 8.61
C THR A 140 -15.67 6.41 7.72
N GLY A 141 -15.01 5.25 7.90
CA GLY A 141 -13.80 4.88 7.20
C GLY A 141 -12.57 5.58 7.74
N ALA A 142 -11.56 5.73 6.89
CA ALA A 142 -10.32 6.37 7.28
C ALA A 142 -10.52 7.85 7.72
N SER A 143 -9.87 8.22 8.82
CA SER A 143 -9.93 9.58 9.38
C SER A 143 -9.13 10.57 8.53
N LEU A 144 -9.46 11.86 8.62
CA LEU A 144 -8.68 12.92 7.95
C LEU A 144 -7.21 12.92 8.36
N SER A 145 -6.92 12.69 9.66
CA SER A 145 -5.56 12.58 10.16
C SER A 145 -4.82 11.37 9.59
N GLN A 146 -5.51 10.24 9.43
CA GLN A 146 -4.94 9.05 8.81
C GLN A 146 -4.66 9.30 7.33
N LEU A 147 -5.62 9.88 6.60
CA LEU A 147 -5.47 10.26 5.18
C LEU A 147 -4.29 11.21 4.98
N ALA A 148 -4.20 12.28 5.76
CA ALA A 148 -3.10 13.24 5.69
C ALA A 148 -1.75 12.56 5.95
N ARG A 149 -1.66 11.74 7.01
CA ARG A 149 -0.43 11.01 7.34
C ARG A 149 0.00 10.06 6.22
N VAL A 150 -0.89 9.21 5.72
CA VAL A 150 -0.52 8.25 4.66
C VAL A 150 -0.21 8.96 3.35
N SER A 151 -0.94 10.03 3.00
CA SER A 151 -0.66 10.87 1.83
C SER A 151 0.73 11.49 1.91
N HIS A 152 1.09 12.08 3.05
CA HIS A 152 2.42 12.67 3.27
C HIS A 152 3.55 11.66 3.09
N VAL A 153 3.43 10.50 3.76
CA VAL A 153 4.46 9.46 3.70
C VAL A 153 4.60 8.87 2.30
N HIS A 154 3.49 8.63 1.59
CA HIS A 154 3.53 8.06 0.24
C HIS A 154 4.02 9.05 -0.80
N LEU A 155 3.53 10.30 -0.81
CA LEU A 155 4.00 11.33 -1.74
C LEU A 155 5.51 11.55 -1.61
N PHE A 156 6.02 11.63 -0.39
CA PHE A 156 7.46 11.86 -0.17
C PHE A 156 8.29 10.60 -0.43
N GLY A 157 7.95 9.49 0.23
CA GLY A 157 8.72 8.25 0.15
C GLY A 157 8.70 7.63 -1.25
N ILE A 158 7.51 7.47 -1.84
CA ILE A 158 7.37 6.89 -3.18
C ILE A 158 7.88 7.86 -4.24
N GLY A 159 7.73 9.18 -4.04
CA GLY A 159 8.31 10.18 -4.93
C GLY A 159 9.84 10.06 -5.07
N ILE A 160 10.55 9.76 -3.97
CA ILE A 160 11.99 9.48 -3.99
C ILE A 160 12.29 8.17 -4.73
N ILE A 161 11.50 7.12 -4.52
CA ILE A 161 11.66 5.86 -5.24
C ILE A 161 11.55 6.09 -6.75
N PHE A 162 10.50 6.80 -7.20
CA PHE A 162 10.30 7.12 -8.62
C PHE A 162 11.43 7.97 -9.19
N LEU A 163 11.96 8.92 -8.41
CA LEU A 163 13.08 9.73 -8.84
C LEU A 163 14.32 8.84 -9.09
N LEU A 164 14.64 7.94 -8.16
CA LEU A 164 15.82 7.10 -8.23
C LEU A 164 15.70 6.03 -9.32
N THR A 165 14.57 5.30 -9.38
CA THR A 165 14.34 4.29 -10.43
C THR A 165 14.21 4.94 -11.80
N GLY A 166 13.53 6.09 -11.88
CA GLY A 166 13.39 6.88 -13.09
C GLY A 166 14.72 7.45 -13.58
N ALA A 167 15.59 7.93 -12.69
CA ALA A 167 16.92 8.41 -13.04
C ALA A 167 17.81 7.30 -13.61
N ILE A 168 17.77 6.10 -13.03
CA ILE A 168 18.48 4.94 -13.58
C ILE A 168 17.90 4.58 -14.96
N PHE A 169 16.57 4.50 -15.07
CA PHE A 169 15.90 4.15 -16.32
C PHE A 169 16.07 5.21 -17.42
N ALA A 170 16.28 6.48 -17.07
CA ALA A 170 16.56 7.55 -18.03
C ALA A 170 17.85 7.30 -18.83
N LEU A 171 18.80 6.55 -18.26
CA LEU A 171 20.04 6.12 -18.92
C LEU A 171 19.82 4.98 -19.92
N SER A 172 18.60 4.46 -20.04
CA SER A 172 18.29 3.38 -20.98
C SER A 172 18.37 3.84 -22.43
N GLY A 173 18.75 2.93 -23.32
CA GLY A 173 18.81 3.14 -24.76
C GLY A 173 17.45 2.96 -25.46
N VAL A 174 16.35 3.10 -24.72
CA VAL A 174 14.98 3.03 -25.25
C VAL A 174 14.63 4.36 -25.92
N SER A 175 13.68 4.36 -26.86
CA SER A 175 13.22 5.59 -27.50
C SER A 175 12.84 6.67 -26.47
N GLU A 176 13.16 7.92 -26.77
CA GLU A 176 12.93 9.05 -25.85
C GLU A 176 11.45 9.18 -25.46
N LYS A 177 10.53 9.01 -26.42
CA LYS A 177 9.08 9.02 -26.16
C LYS A 177 8.68 7.98 -25.12
N LEU A 178 9.16 6.74 -25.26
CA LEU A 178 8.83 5.67 -24.32
C LEU A 178 9.48 5.89 -22.96
N ARG A 179 10.71 6.44 -22.92
CA ARG A 179 11.34 6.85 -21.66
C ARG A 179 10.51 7.89 -20.91
N LEU A 180 10.09 8.95 -21.60
CA LEU A 180 9.26 10.00 -21.00
C LEU A 180 7.95 9.45 -20.45
N VAL A 181 7.24 8.61 -21.22
CA VAL A 181 5.98 8.00 -20.77
C VAL A 181 6.20 7.17 -19.50
N ILE A 182 7.19 6.26 -19.49
CA ILE A 182 7.43 5.37 -18.35
C ILE A 182 7.93 6.15 -17.11
N ILE A 183 8.63 7.27 -17.30
CA ILE A 183 9.10 8.12 -16.19
C ILE A 183 7.95 8.94 -15.60
N ILE A 184 7.07 9.51 -16.43
CA ILE A 184 5.98 10.40 -15.99
C ILE A 184 4.79 9.63 -15.42
N LEU A 185 4.45 8.49 -16.01
CA LEU A 185 3.29 7.67 -15.63
C LEU A 185 3.18 7.43 -14.10
N PRO A 186 4.22 6.98 -13.38
CA PRO A 186 4.10 6.70 -11.94
C PRO A 186 3.72 7.94 -11.12
N TYR A 187 4.21 9.13 -11.50
CA TYR A 187 3.84 10.40 -10.83
C TYR A 187 2.37 10.76 -11.04
N VAL A 188 1.89 10.66 -12.28
CA VAL A 188 0.47 10.93 -12.58
C VAL A 188 -0.43 9.94 -11.82
N THR A 189 -0.04 8.67 -11.79
CA THR A 189 -0.82 7.63 -11.09
C THR A 189 -0.84 7.81 -9.58
N ILE A 190 0.26 8.20 -8.93
CA ILE A 190 0.26 8.40 -7.47
C ILE A 190 -0.55 9.63 -7.05
N TRP A 191 -0.55 10.69 -7.87
CA TRP A 191 -1.40 11.86 -7.61
C TRP A 191 -2.88 11.51 -7.75
N ALA A 192 -3.24 10.77 -8.80
CA ALA A 192 -4.60 10.29 -9.01
C ALA A 192 -5.04 9.31 -7.91
N ASP A 193 -4.20 8.35 -7.55
CA ASP A 193 -4.45 7.34 -6.51
C ASP A 193 -4.68 7.99 -5.14
N ILE A 194 -3.75 8.84 -4.70
CA ILE A 194 -3.87 9.55 -3.43
C ILE A 194 -5.09 10.47 -3.46
N GLY A 195 -5.29 11.25 -4.52
CA GLY A 195 -6.48 12.08 -4.67
C GLY A 195 -7.78 11.25 -4.58
N ALA A 196 -7.79 10.07 -5.20
CA ALA A 196 -8.91 9.16 -5.14
C ALA A 196 -9.17 8.62 -3.73
N TRP A 197 -8.17 8.41 -2.86
CA TRP A 197 -8.40 8.03 -1.46
C TRP A 197 -9.28 9.05 -0.71
N TRP A 198 -9.03 10.34 -0.94
CA TRP A 198 -9.79 11.43 -0.33
C TRP A 198 -11.22 11.50 -0.86
N ILE A 199 -11.39 11.28 -2.17
CA ILE A 199 -12.71 11.38 -2.82
C ILE A 199 -13.56 10.13 -2.57
N THR A 200 -12.95 8.95 -2.51
CA THR A 200 -13.63 7.66 -2.29
C THR A 200 -14.43 7.65 -0.99
N LYS A 201 -14.03 8.46 0.00
CA LYS A 201 -14.78 8.67 1.23
C LYS A 201 -16.22 9.15 1.00
N TYR A 202 -16.44 9.93 -0.06
CA TYR A 202 -17.73 10.53 -0.39
C TYR A 202 -18.35 9.92 -1.65
N GLN A 203 -17.53 9.42 -2.56
CA GLN A 203 -17.94 8.91 -3.87
C GLN A 203 -17.28 7.56 -4.15
N PRO A 204 -17.97 6.43 -3.89
CA PRO A 204 -17.41 5.08 -4.00
C PRO A 204 -16.76 4.75 -5.36
N VAL A 205 -17.23 5.37 -6.46
CA VAL A 205 -16.71 5.16 -7.82
C VAL A 205 -15.21 5.45 -7.95
N PHE A 206 -14.64 6.30 -7.09
CA PHE A 206 -13.20 6.59 -7.12
C PHE A 206 -12.34 5.41 -6.64
N ALA A 207 -12.93 4.37 -6.03
CA ALA A 207 -12.23 3.12 -5.73
C ALA A 207 -11.63 2.46 -6.97
N TYR A 208 -12.25 2.62 -8.15
CA TYR A 208 -11.67 2.13 -9.41
C TYR A 208 -10.42 2.91 -9.81
N VAL A 209 -10.36 4.21 -9.53
CA VAL A 209 -9.18 5.04 -9.78
C VAL A 209 -8.01 4.59 -8.91
N VAL A 210 -8.27 4.25 -7.65
CA VAL A 210 -7.28 3.66 -6.73
C VAL A 210 -6.72 2.35 -7.30
N LEU A 211 -7.62 1.44 -7.70
CA LEU A 211 -7.23 0.12 -8.21
C LEU A 211 -6.43 0.23 -9.52
N ILE A 212 -6.93 1.00 -10.48
CA ILE A 212 -6.31 1.19 -11.79
C ILE A 212 -4.99 1.96 -11.65
N GLY A 213 -4.98 3.01 -10.83
CA GLY A 213 -3.79 3.82 -10.54
C GLY A 213 -2.67 2.97 -9.93
N GLY A 214 -2.97 2.16 -8.93
CA GLY A 214 -2.01 1.20 -8.36
C GLY A 214 -1.47 0.21 -9.39
N GLY A 215 -2.32 -0.31 -10.27
CA GLY A 215 -1.92 -1.21 -11.36
C GLY A 215 -0.94 -0.56 -12.35
N PHE A 216 -1.25 0.63 -12.85
CA PHE A 216 -0.36 1.36 -13.77
C PHE A 216 0.95 1.78 -13.11
N MET A 217 0.89 2.16 -11.83
CA MET A 217 2.09 2.48 -11.04
C MET A 217 3.02 1.27 -10.91
N GLY A 218 2.47 0.10 -10.56
CA GLY A 218 3.22 -1.14 -10.48
C GLY A 218 3.81 -1.55 -11.83
N LEU A 219 3.04 -1.42 -12.91
CA LEU A 219 3.52 -1.67 -14.26
C LEU A 219 4.68 -0.73 -14.64
N ALA A 220 4.56 0.57 -14.36
CA ALA A 220 5.61 1.53 -14.65
C ALA A 220 6.90 1.21 -13.88
N LEU A 221 6.78 0.89 -12.59
CA LEU A 221 7.92 0.52 -11.76
C LEU A 221 8.56 -0.78 -12.24
N ALA A 222 7.76 -1.79 -12.61
CA ALA A 222 8.25 -3.03 -13.18
C ALA A 222 9.02 -2.80 -14.50
N LEU A 223 8.49 -1.96 -15.39
CA LEU A 223 9.18 -1.61 -16.64
C LEU A 223 10.51 -0.90 -16.37
N GLN A 224 10.54 0.09 -15.46
CA GLN A 224 11.77 0.79 -15.09
C GLN A 224 12.83 -0.17 -14.54
N ILE A 225 12.44 -1.12 -13.67
CA ILE A 225 13.33 -2.11 -13.06
C ILE A 225 13.81 -3.12 -14.11
N LEU A 226 12.88 -3.82 -14.77
CA LEU A 226 13.20 -4.95 -15.64
C LEU A 226 13.99 -4.52 -16.87
N ILE A 227 13.61 -3.41 -17.51
CA ILE A 227 14.34 -2.91 -18.69
C ILE A 227 15.75 -2.47 -18.27
N SER A 228 15.89 -1.80 -17.12
CA SER A 228 17.21 -1.33 -16.66
C SER A 228 18.15 -2.50 -16.34
N LEU A 229 17.65 -3.50 -15.62
CA LEU A 229 18.40 -4.74 -15.34
C LEU A 229 18.76 -5.46 -16.64
N TRP A 230 17.81 -5.57 -17.57
CA TRP A 230 18.03 -6.23 -18.84
C TRP A 230 19.10 -5.54 -19.69
N GLU A 231 19.06 -4.21 -19.80
CA GLU A 231 20.06 -3.46 -20.56
C GLU A 231 21.46 -3.47 -19.92
N MET A 232 21.58 -3.51 -18.59
CA MET A 232 22.88 -3.57 -17.91
C MET A 232 23.60 -4.91 -18.09
N TRP A 233 22.86 -6.02 -18.14
CA TRP A 233 23.43 -7.37 -18.06
C TRP A 233 23.34 -8.19 -19.34
N PHE A 234 22.31 -8.00 -20.17
CA PHE A 234 22.05 -8.88 -21.31
C PHE A 234 22.22 -8.22 -22.67
N LYS A 235 22.26 -6.88 -22.72
CA LYS A 235 22.38 -6.15 -24.00
C LYS A 235 23.85 -5.83 -24.29
N ASN A 236 24.43 -6.60 -25.22
CA ASN A 236 25.85 -6.53 -25.56
C ASN A 236 26.32 -5.10 -25.87
N VAL A 237 27.39 -4.70 -25.19
CA VAL A 237 28.28 -3.64 -25.68
C VAL A 237 29.23 -4.33 -26.66
N LYS A 238 29.12 -4.06 -27.95
CA LYS A 238 30.29 -4.22 -28.84
C LYS A 238 31.28 -3.16 -28.39
N LEU A 239 32.16 -3.50 -27.45
CA LEU A 239 33.34 -2.70 -27.17
C LEU A 239 34.19 -2.81 -28.43
N ILE A 240 34.18 -1.77 -29.27
CA ILE A 240 35.18 -1.66 -30.33
C ILE A 240 36.53 -1.59 -29.61
N PRO A 241 37.46 -2.53 -29.85
CA PRO A 241 38.75 -2.50 -29.18
C PRO A 241 39.46 -1.18 -29.51
N ALA A 242 40.18 -0.63 -28.53
CA ALA A 242 40.83 0.67 -28.62
C ALA A 242 42.04 0.71 -29.58
N ASP A 243 42.27 -0.36 -30.36
CA ASP A 243 43.41 -0.51 -31.26
C ASP A 243 43.20 0.12 -32.65
N VAL A 244 41.98 0.54 -33.02
CA VAL A 244 41.69 1.13 -34.35
C VAL A 244 41.76 2.67 -34.37
N GLN A 245 42.07 3.34 -33.25
CA GLN A 245 42.18 4.82 -33.20
C GLN A 245 43.61 5.37 -33.35
N ARG A 246 44.61 4.52 -33.66
CA ARG A 246 45.98 4.96 -33.96
C ARG A 246 46.38 4.74 -35.42
N GLU A 247 45.49 4.91 -36.39
CA GLU A 247 45.90 4.87 -37.80
C GLU A 247 44.79 5.47 -38.69
N THR A 248 44.53 6.78 -38.55
CA THR A 248 44.03 7.68 -39.61
C THR A 248 44.12 9.13 -39.14
#